data_AF-A0A0D0CH40-F1
#
_entry.id   AF-A0A0D0CH40-F1
#
_cell.length_a   1.000
_cell.length_b   1.000
_cell.length_c   1.000
_cell.angle_alpha   90.00
_cell.angle_beta   90.00
_cell.angle_gamma   90.00
#
_symmetry.space_group_name_H-M   'P 1'
#
loop_
_entity.id
_entity.type
_entity.pdbx_description
1 polymer ?
#
loop_
_entity_poly.entity_id
_entity_poly.type
_entity_poly.pdbx_seq_one_letter_code
_entity_poly.pdbx_strand_id
1 'polypeptide(L)'
;MLSNTASADTPTCPTLIGPSNFQIWKLWIMVKLQREKVLGVALGTDTCPITSLSIPGTTTAVPRAHGIIQDSISDALLLKMEMHTTTKDLFDTLLSIHQASNLTSTFYIFQQLFNSTCSGGSAISKHITLLQTLEACLAGMK
;
A
#
# COMPACT_ATOMS: atom_id res chain seq x y z
N MET A 1 43.83 8.66 -3.73
CA MET A 1 42.77 7.65 -3.52
C MET A 1 41.72 8.29 -2.63
N LEU A 2 40.60 8.75 -3.19
CA LEU A 2 39.48 9.30 -2.41
C LEU A 2 38.63 8.12 -1.93
N SER A 3 38.63 7.90 -0.62
CA SER A 3 37.82 6.87 0.02
C SER A 3 36.36 7.33 0.07
N ASN A 4 35.51 6.71 -0.75
CA ASN A 4 34.06 6.87 -0.65
C ASN A 4 33.56 5.95 0.47
N THR A 5 33.49 6.45 1.70
CA THR A 5 32.68 5.82 2.74
C THR A 5 31.23 6.07 2.38
N ALA A 6 30.59 5.12 1.68
CA ALA A 6 29.16 5.13 1.50
C ALA A 6 28.51 5.00 2.90
N SER A 7 27.98 6.11 3.40
CA SER A 7 26.98 6.08 4.47
C SER A 7 25.88 5.14 3.98
N ALA A 8 25.69 4.01 4.66
CA ALA A 8 24.51 3.20 4.43
C ALA A 8 23.33 4.00 4.98
N ASP A 9 22.82 4.91 4.15
CA ASP A 9 21.60 5.65 4.42
C ASP A 9 20.53 4.60 4.62
N THR A 10 20.22 4.32 5.89
CA THR A 10 19.18 3.36 6.24
C THR A 10 17.91 3.97 5.71
N PRO A 11 17.34 3.41 4.65
CA PRO A 11 16.37 4.16 3.91
C PRO A 11 15.06 4.14 4.71
N THR A 12 14.68 5.34 5.16
CA THR A 12 13.50 5.57 5.98
C THR A 12 12.26 5.30 5.15
N CYS A 13 11.30 4.56 5.71
CA CYS A 13 10.01 4.38 5.04
C CYS A 13 9.36 5.76 4.83
N PRO A 14 8.95 6.09 3.59
CA PRO A 14 8.26 7.35 3.35
C PRO A 14 6.93 7.36 4.10
N THR A 15 6.42 8.54 4.45
CA THR A 15 5.08 8.68 5.00
C THR A 15 4.05 8.61 3.87
N LEU A 16 3.03 7.76 4.00
CA LEU A 16 1.89 7.74 3.09
C LEU A 16 1.03 8.98 3.32
N ILE A 17 0.99 9.86 2.31
CA ILE A 17 0.22 11.10 2.35
C ILE A 17 -1.01 10.96 1.46
N GLY A 18 -0.88 10.24 0.34
CA GLY A 18 -1.98 10.09 -0.60
C GLY A 18 -1.71 9.06 -1.70
N PRO A 19 -2.55 9.05 -2.73
CA PRO A 19 -2.52 8.00 -3.76
C PRO A 19 -1.24 8.03 -4.59
N SER A 20 -0.70 9.21 -4.85
CA SER A 20 0.47 9.43 -5.71
C SER A 20 1.75 8.74 -5.20
N ASN A 21 1.92 8.62 -3.89
CA ASN A 21 3.10 7.98 -3.29
C ASN A 21 2.83 6.56 -2.75
N PHE A 22 1.62 6.03 -2.94
CA PHE A 22 1.23 4.73 -2.40
C PHE A 22 2.05 3.56 -2.95
N GLN A 23 2.36 3.52 -4.26
CA GLN A 23 3.13 2.40 -4.82
C GLN A 23 4.55 2.34 -4.25
N ILE A 24 5.20 3.50 -4.11
CA ILE A 24 6.52 3.61 -3.50
C ILE A 24 6.43 3.22 -2.02
N TRP A 25 5.46 3.79 -1.30
CA TRP A 25 5.19 3.46 0.10
C TRP A 25 4.96 1.96 0.32
N LYS A 26 4.15 1.32 -0.53
CA LYS A 26 3.83 -0.11 -0.47
C LYS A 26 5.08 -0.98 -0.57
N LEU A 27 5.99 -0.66 -1.48
CA LEU A 27 7.26 -1.40 -1.61
C LEU A 27 8.11 -1.24 -0.34
N TRP A 28 8.23 -0.01 0.16
CA TRP A 28 8.99 0.30 1.38
C TRP A 28 8.45 -0.40 2.61
N ILE A 29 7.13 -0.35 2.83
CA ILE A 29 6.49 -0.95 3.99
C ILE A 29 6.58 -2.47 3.94
N MET A 30 6.44 -3.09 2.75
CA MET A 30 6.64 -4.53 2.60
C MET A 30 8.07 -4.95 2.96
N VAL A 31 9.09 -4.21 2.51
CA VAL A 31 10.50 -4.47 2.86
C VAL A 31 10.73 -4.31 4.36
N LYS A 32 10.17 -3.27 5.00
CA LYS A 32 10.28 -3.06 6.44
C LYS A 32 9.62 -4.18 7.24
N LEU A 33 8.38 -4.55 6.90
CA LEU A 33 7.68 -5.67 7.55
C LEU A 33 8.40 -7.00 7.36
N GLN A 34 9.04 -7.23 6.20
CA GLN A 34 9.83 -8.43 5.94
C GLN A 34 11.11 -8.47 6.80
N ARG A 35 11.85 -7.35 6.88
CA ARG A 35 13.04 -7.23 7.74
C ARG A 35 12.69 -7.48 9.20
N GLU A 36 11.53 -7.01 9.62
CA GLU A 36 10.99 -7.15 10.97
C GLU A 36 10.32 -8.50 11.23
N LYS A 37 10.28 -9.40 10.22
CA LYS A 37 9.66 -10.75 10.27
C LYS A 37 8.17 -10.74 10.65
N VAL A 38 7.45 -9.69 10.29
CA VAL A 38 6.01 -9.53 10.57
C VAL A 38 5.17 -9.31 9.31
N LEU A 39 5.75 -9.55 8.13
CA LEU A 39 5.04 -9.42 6.85
C LEU A 39 3.81 -10.33 6.77
N GLY A 40 3.91 -11.58 7.22
CA GLY A 40 2.78 -12.50 7.12
C GLY A 40 1.63 -12.15 8.05
N VAL A 41 1.88 -11.41 9.14
CA VAL A 41 0.83 -10.82 9.99
C VAL A 41 0.06 -9.71 9.26
N ALA A 42 0.77 -8.87 8.49
CA ALA A 42 0.13 -7.82 7.68
C ALA A 42 -0.65 -8.41 6.49
N LEU A 43 -0.15 -9.49 5.88
CA LEU A 43 -0.84 -10.17 4.77
C LEU A 43 -1.93 -11.15 5.24
N GLY A 44 -1.97 -11.45 6.55
CA GLY A 44 -2.87 -12.46 7.13
C GLY A 44 -2.51 -13.90 6.78
N THR A 45 -1.30 -14.16 6.27
CA THR A 45 -0.78 -15.52 6.04
C THR A 45 -0.30 -16.16 7.33
N ASP A 46 0.16 -15.35 8.28
CA ASP A 46 0.55 -15.82 9.60
C ASP A 46 -0.69 -15.84 10.49
N THR A 47 -1.26 -17.02 10.67
CA THR A 47 -2.22 -17.23 11.76
C THR A 47 -1.42 -17.33 13.05
N CYS A 48 -1.04 -16.21 13.65
CA CYS A 48 -0.53 -16.26 15.03
C CYS A 48 -1.68 -16.78 15.90
N PRO A 49 -1.51 -17.93 16.59
CA PRO A 49 -2.46 -18.31 17.62
C PRO A 49 -2.41 -17.21 18.67
N ILE A 50 -3.54 -16.59 18.98
CA ILE A 50 -3.68 -15.59 20.05
C ILE A 50 -3.39 -16.22 21.44
N THR A 51 -3.05 -17.51 21.50
CA THR A 51 -2.89 -18.27 22.74
C THR A 51 -1.50 -18.90 22.85
N SER A 52 -0.48 -18.10 23.14
CA SER A 52 0.68 -18.60 23.89
C SER A 52 1.24 -17.51 24.79
N LEU A 53 0.59 -17.39 25.95
CA LEU A 53 1.21 -17.23 27.27
C LEU A 53 2.59 -16.55 27.29
N SER A 54 2.58 -15.28 27.71
CA SER A 54 3.58 -14.63 28.57
C SER A 54 5.05 -15.05 28.41
N ILE A 55 5.77 -14.43 27.47
CA ILE A 55 7.23 -14.23 27.60
C ILE A 55 7.47 -12.71 27.65
N PRO A 56 7.94 -12.15 28.78
CA PRO A 56 8.36 -10.75 28.84
C PRO A 56 9.64 -10.61 28.00
N GLY A 57 9.50 -10.16 26.76
CA GLY A 57 10.62 -9.98 25.83
C GLY A 57 10.33 -10.32 24.37
N THR A 58 9.23 -11.04 24.08
CA THR A 58 8.80 -11.30 22.71
C THR A 58 7.74 -10.28 22.33
N THR A 59 8.15 -9.20 21.66
CA THR A 59 7.21 -8.21 21.10
C THR A 59 6.18 -8.94 20.25
N THR A 60 4.92 -8.94 20.68
CA THR A 60 3.79 -9.56 19.97
C THR A 60 3.81 -9.07 18.52
N ALA A 61 3.90 -10.01 17.57
CA ALA A 61 4.10 -9.70 16.15
C ALA A 61 2.99 -8.80 15.56
N VAL A 62 1.78 -8.91 16.10
CA VAL A 62 0.61 -8.10 15.74
C VAL A 62 0.78 -6.61 16.11
N PRO A 63 0.96 -6.21 17.39
CA PRO A 63 1.29 -4.83 17.77
C PRO A 63 2.48 -4.25 17.01
N ARG A 64 3.52 -5.05 16.75
CA ARG A 64 4.71 -4.59 16.00
C ARG A 64 4.37 -4.26 14.55
N ALA A 65 3.67 -5.16 13.86
CA ALA A 65 3.24 -4.93 12.48
C ALA A 65 2.29 -3.73 12.38
N HIS A 66 1.38 -3.60 13.34
CA HIS A 66 0.45 -2.48 13.46
C HIS A 66 1.18 -1.14 13.61
N GLY A 67 2.11 -1.04 14.57
CA GLY A 67 2.90 0.16 14.80
C GLY A 67 3.75 0.55 13.59
N ILE A 68 4.40 -0.42 12.93
CA ILE A 68 5.20 -0.16 11.72
C ILE A 68 4.39 0.52 10.62
N ILE A 69 3.13 0.08 10.42
CA ILE A 69 2.25 0.70 9.41
C ILE A 69 1.78 2.07 9.88
N GLN A 70 1.33 2.20 11.14
CA GLN A 70 0.89 3.49 11.71
C GLN A 70 1.97 4.57 11.65
N ASP A 71 3.22 4.24 11.98
CA ASP A 71 4.36 5.17 11.93
C ASP A 71 4.69 5.65 10.51
N SER A 72 4.16 4.97 9.50
CA SER A 72 4.44 5.22 8.08
C SER A 72 3.28 5.87 7.33
N ILE A 73 2.20 6.28 8.02
CA ILE A 73 1.05 6.95 7.41
C ILE A 73 0.84 8.35 8.02
N SER A 74 0.18 9.25 7.30
CA SER A 74 -0.13 10.59 7.82
C SER A 74 -1.25 10.56 8.88
N ASP A 75 -1.28 11.56 9.76
CA ASP A 75 -2.33 11.71 10.79
C ASP A 75 -3.74 11.73 10.19
N ALA A 76 -3.90 12.31 9.00
CA ALA A 76 -5.17 12.35 8.29
C ALA A 76 -5.66 10.96 7.86
N LEU A 77 -4.74 10.07 7.49
CA LEU A 77 -5.06 8.67 7.22
C LEU A 77 -5.24 7.89 8.52
N LEU A 78 -4.41 8.14 9.53
CA LEU A 78 -4.47 7.51 10.85
C LEU A 78 -5.84 7.68 11.50
N LEU A 79 -6.44 8.88 11.42
CA LEU A 79 -7.77 9.15 11.95
C LEU A 79 -8.87 8.28 11.30
N LYS A 80 -8.72 7.95 10.01
CA LYS A 80 -9.65 7.04 9.32
C LYS A 80 -9.50 5.58 9.75
N MET A 81 -8.43 5.25 10.47
CA MET A 81 -8.11 3.88 10.87
C MET A 81 -8.48 3.56 12.32
N GLU A 82 -9.12 4.48 13.04
CA GLU A 82 -9.50 4.32 14.45
C GLU A 82 -10.31 3.02 14.72
N MET A 83 -11.12 2.60 13.74
CA MET A 83 -11.99 1.41 13.85
C MET A 83 -11.29 0.10 13.48
N HIS A 84 -10.10 0.15 12.87
CA HIS A 84 -9.41 -1.02 12.31
C HIS A 84 -8.42 -1.57 13.33
N THR A 85 -8.82 -2.61 14.07
CA THR A 85 -8.03 -3.19 15.17
C THR A 85 -7.01 -4.25 14.74
N THR A 86 -7.07 -4.69 13.48
CA THR A 86 -6.14 -5.71 12.95
C THR A 86 -5.23 -5.12 11.89
N THR A 87 -3.96 -5.55 11.87
CA THR A 87 -2.97 -5.12 10.88
C THR A 87 -3.41 -5.41 9.44
N LYS A 88 -4.08 -6.54 9.22
CA LYS A 88 -4.61 -6.94 7.91
C LYS A 88 -5.68 -5.96 7.42
N ASP A 89 -6.68 -5.70 8.26
CA ASP A 89 -7.78 -4.79 7.95
C ASP A 89 -7.25 -3.36 7.69
N LEU A 90 -6.26 -2.94 8.48
CA LEU A 90 -5.55 -1.68 8.25
C LEU A 90 -4.88 -1.65 6.86
N PHE A 91 -4.12 -2.68 6.49
CA PHE A 91 -3.47 -2.75 5.18
C PHE A 91 -4.47 -2.83 4.01
N ASP A 92 -5.52 -3.62 4.15
CA ASP A 92 -6.58 -3.79 3.14
C ASP A 92 -7.39 -2.48 2.97
N THR A 93 -7.66 -1.75 4.06
CA THR A 93 -8.28 -0.41 4.00
C THR A 93 -7.38 0.59 3.27
N LEU A 94 -6.08 0.62 3.54
CA LEU A 94 -5.16 1.50 2.81
C LEU A 94 -5.13 1.16 1.32
N LEU A 95 -5.17 -0.13 0.98
CA LEU A 95 -5.27 -0.60 -0.40
C LEU A 95 -6.58 -0.12 -1.05
N SER A 96 -7.71 -0.23 -0.34
CA SER A 96 -9.03 0.22 -0.80
C SER A 96 -9.07 1.74 -1.04
N ILE A 97 -8.56 2.54 -0.09
CA ILE A 97 -8.46 4.00 -0.22
C ILE A 97 -7.64 4.37 -1.45
N HIS A 98 -6.52 3.71 -1.67
CA HIS A 98 -5.70 3.94 -2.85
C HIS A 98 -6.41 3.54 -4.15
N GLN A 99 -7.06 2.38 -4.20
CA GLN A 99 -7.81 1.95 -5.39
C GLN A 99 -8.93 2.95 -5.74
N ALA A 100 -9.72 3.37 -4.75
CA ALA A 100 -10.79 4.35 -4.94
C ALA A 100 -10.22 5.71 -5.39
N SER A 101 -9.12 6.16 -4.78
CA SER A 101 -8.52 7.46 -5.10
C SER A 101 -7.74 7.46 -6.43
N ASN A 102 -7.28 6.29 -6.89
CA ASN A 102 -6.67 6.14 -8.20
C ASN A 102 -7.70 6.23 -9.33
N LEU A 103 -8.91 5.72 -9.11
CA LEU A 103 -10.02 5.87 -10.07
C LEU A 103 -10.41 7.34 -10.26
N THR A 104 -10.14 8.18 -9.27
CA THR A 104 -10.39 9.62 -9.30
C THR A 104 -9.12 10.45 -9.52
N SER A 105 -7.97 9.81 -9.77
CA SER A 105 -6.71 10.52 -10.03
C SER A 105 -6.47 10.65 -11.53
N THR A 106 -6.38 11.89 -12.01
CA THR A 106 -6.07 12.20 -13.41
C THR A 106 -4.78 11.53 -13.88
N PHE A 107 -3.73 11.51 -13.04
CA PHE A 107 -2.46 10.84 -13.35
C PHE A 107 -2.65 9.34 -13.62
N TYR A 108 -3.43 8.66 -12.77
CA TYR A 108 -3.66 7.23 -12.90
C TYR A 108 -4.59 6.90 -14.08
N ILE A 109 -5.61 7.73 -14.33
CA ILE A 109 -6.45 7.62 -15.53
C ILE A 109 -5.60 7.71 -16.81
N PHE A 110 -4.68 8.69 -16.89
CA PHE A 110 -3.76 8.79 -18.03
C PHE A 110 -2.83 7.58 -18.12
N GLN A 111 -2.29 7.10 -17.01
CA GLN A 111 -1.44 5.91 -17.02
C GLN A 111 -2.19 4.66 -17.50
N GLN A 112 -3.44 4.46 -17.08
CA GLN A 112 -4.27 3.36 -17.57
C GLN A 112 -4.56 3.49 -19.08
N LEU A 113 -4.82 4.71 -19.55
CA LEU A 113 -5.03 5.00 -20.97
C LEU A 113 -3.78 4.63 -21.79
N PHE A 114 -2.59 5.11 -21.40
CA PHE A 114 -1.35 4.82 -22.12
C PHE A 114 -0.93 3.34 -22.07
N ASN A 115 -1.24 2.65 -20.98
CA ASN A 115 -0.94 1.21 -20.84
C ASN A 115 -1.99 0.31 -21.51
N SER A 116 -3.12 0.86 -21.98
CA SER A 116 -4.19 0.10 -22.63
C SER A 116 -3.80 -0.31 -24.06
N THR A 117 -2.94 -1.32 -24.19
CA THR A 117 -2.58 -1.88 -25.49
C THR A 117 -3.66 -2.82 -26.00
N CYS A 118 -4.15 -2.59 -27.22
CA CYS A 118 -5.04 -3.52 -27.90
C CYS A 118 -4.23 -4.76 -28.31
N SER A 119 -4.32 -5.81 -27.50
CA SER A 119 -3.69 -7.09 -27.78
C SER A 119 -4.59 -7.90 -28.71
N GLY A 120 -4.01 -8.54 -29.72
CA GLY A 120 -4.75 -9.44 -30.62
C GLY A 120 -5.45 -10.61 -29.90
N GLY A 121 -5.07 -10.92 -28.66
CA GLY A 121 -5.72 -11.94 -27.82
C GLY A 121 -6.90 -11.44 -26.97
N SER A 122 -7.17 -10.13 -26.95
CA SER A 122 -8.27 -9.53 -26.18
C SER A 122 -9.41 -9.10 -27.09
N ALA A 123 -10.65 -9.29 -26.64
CA ALA A 123 -11.82 -8.84 -27.38
C ALA A 123 -11.83 -7.30 -27.45
N ILE A 124 -12.03 -6.75 -28.65
CA ILE A 124 -12.11 -5.30 -28.90
C ILE A 124 -13.17 -4.64 -27.99
N SER A 125 -14.27 -5.34 -27.69
CA SER A 125 -15.31 -4.85 -26.76
C SER A 125 -14.76 -4.51 -25.38
N LYS A 126 -13.80 -5.29 -24.85
CA LYS A 126 -13.16 -5.00 -23.56
C LYS A 126 -12.36 -3.69 -23.59
N HIS A 127 -11.68 -3.42 -24.71
CA HIS A 127 -10.94 -2.18 -24.89
C HIS A 127 -11.89 -0.98 -25.00
N ILE A 128 -13.00 -1.11 -25.72
CA ILE A 128 -14.03 -0.07 -25.82
C ILE A 128 -14.63 0.24 -24.43
N THR A 129 -15.01 -0.80 -23.67
CA THR A 129 -15.55 -0.62 -22.32
C THR A 129 -14.56 0.06 -21.37
N LEU A 130 -13.27 -0.29 -21.46
CA LEU A 130 -12.23 0.36 -20.67
C LEU A 130 -12.13 1.85 -21.01
N LEU A 131 -12.07 2.21 -22.30
CA LEU A 131 -11.97 3.61 -22.73
C LEU A 131 -13.19 4.43 -22.30
N GLN A 132 -14.40 3.88 -22.46
CA GLN A 132 -15.64 4.54 -22.01
C GLN A 132 -15.66 4.77 -20.50
N THR A 133 -15.13 3.81 -19.73
CA THR A 133 -15.03 3.94 -18.26
C THR A 133 -14.06 5.06 -17.90
N LEU A 134 -12.89 5.13 -18.54
CA LEU A 134 -11.90 6.18 -18.29
C LEU A 134 -12.41 7.56 -18.70
N GLU A 135 -13.14 7.67 -19.81
CA GLU A 135 -13.78 8.91 -20.26
C GLU A 135 -14.85 9.39 -19.27
N ALA A 136 -15.72 8.49 -18.81
CA ALA A 136 -16.73 8.81 -17.80
C ALA A 136 -16.11 9.28 -16.48
N CYS A 137 -15.02 8.62 -16.04
CA CYS A 137 -14.24 9.06 -14.89
C CYS A 137 -13.70 10.48 -15.10
N LEU A 138 -13.09 10.78 -16.25
CA LEU A 138 -12.55 12.10 -16.56
C LEU A 138 -13.63 13.19 -16.59
N ALA A 139 -14.79 12.90 -17.18
CA ALA A 139 -15.90 13.84 -17.27
C ALA A 139 -16.48 14.21 -15.89
N GLY A 140 -16.44 13.28 -14.93
CA GLY A 140 -16.91 13.48 -13.56
C GLY A 140 -15.96 14.27 -12.65
N MET A 141 -14.77 14.66 -13.13
CA MET A 141 -13.76 15.39 -12.34
C MET A 141 -13.86 16.92 -12.46
N LYS A 142 -14.90 17.45 -13.13
CA LYS A 142 -15.19 18.89 -13.25
C LYS A 142 -15.72 19.47 -11.94
#